data_AF-A0A197ZZ33-F1
#
_entry.id   AF-A0A197ZZ33-F1
#
_cell.length_a   1.000
_cell.length_b   1.000
_cell.length_c   1.000
_cell.angle_alpha   90.00
_cell.angle_beta   90.00
_cell.angle_gamma   90.00
#
_symmetry.space_group_name_H-M   'P 1'
#
loop_
_entity.id
_entity.type
_entity.pdbx_description
1 polymer ?
#
loop_
_entity_poly.entity_id
_entity_poly.type
_entity_poly.pdbx_seq_one_letter_code
_entity_poly.pdbx_strand_id
1 'polypeptide(L)'
;MKFNEIALQEWSELKPYLDTCLLPVTGLTGNEDPMQVTTVLERLRDVMEIIEIPFKGRVVTYPALHYIADTGASEQVESIVHQLKKSGFRYIIVVTMHSEAIHWKSAETDLLIVVDIEQWTEQSEAIRAGISKQVQQLWYPV
;
A
#
# COMPACT_ATOMS: atom_id res chain seq x y z
N MET A 1 -3.94 -10.03 -5.38
CA MET A 1 -3.38 -11.33 -4.94
C MET A 1 -2.32 -11.03 -3.91
N LYS A 2 -2.25 -11.81 -2.82
CA LYS A 2 -1.19 -11.64 -1.82
C LYS A 2 0.07 -12.36 -2.31
N PHE A 3 1.25 -11.83 -1.98
CA PHE A 3 2.52 -12.41 -2.41
C PHE A 3 2.69 -13.89 -2.01
N ASN A 4 2.15 -14.28 -0.85
CA ASN A 4 2.24 -15.63 -0.30
C ASN A 4 1.24 -16.61 -0.91
N GLU A 5 0.30 -16.15 -1.72
CA GLU A 5 -0.64 -16.99 -2.47
C GLU A 5 -0.05 -17.45 -3.80
N ILE A 6 1.07 -16.88 -4.24
CA ILE A 6 1.70 -17.21 -5.52
C ILE A 6 2.70 -18.33 -5.29
N ALA A 7 2.46 -19.49 -5.91
CA ALA A 7 3.44 -20.56 -5.86
C ALA A 7 4.72 -20.13 -6.58
N LEU A 8 5.89 -20.55 -6.08
CA LEU A 8 7.19 -20.19 -6.66
C LEU A 8 7.27 -20.51 -8.18
N GLN A 9 6.61 -21.59 -8.58
CA GLN A 9 6.54 -22.10 -9.95
C GLN A 9 5.70 -21.18 -10.86
N GLU A 10 4.71 -20.49 -10.30
CA GLU A 10 3.80 -19.59 -11.01
C GLU A 10 4.35 -18.16 -11.10
N TRP A 11 5.29 -17.79 -10.23
CA TRP A 11 5.85 -16.43 -10.19
C TRP A 11 6.48 -16.02 -11.52
N SER A 12 7.27 -16.89 -12.16
CA SER A 12 7.89 -16.58 -13.45
C SER A 12 6.88 -16.30 -14.56
N GLU A 13 5.72 -16.96 -14.52
CA GLU A 13 4.66 -16.83 -15.52
C GLU A 13 3.75 -15.64 -15.23
N LEU A 14 3.52 -15.32 -13.95
CA LEU A 14 2.67 -14.20 -13.51
C LEU A 14 3.42 -12.86 -13.49
N LYS A 15 4.73 -12.86 -13.24
CA LYS A 15 5.57 -11.64 -13.16
C LYS A 15 5.37 -10.66 -14.33
N PRO A 16 5.22 -11.10 -15.60
CA PRO A 16 4.95 -10.18 -16.72
C PRO A 16 3.64 -9.39 -16.59
N TYR A 17 2.66 -9.93 -15.88
CA TYR A 17 1.34 -9.31 -15.68
C TYR A 17 1.26 -8.51 -14.37
N LEU A 18 2.04 -8.93 -13.37
CA LEU A 18 2.13 -8.32 -12.04
C LEU A 18 3.15 -7.18 -12.03
N ASP A 19 2.81 -6.08 -12.68
CA ASP A 19 3.69 -4.91 -12.83
C ASP A 19 3.64 -3.93 -11.65
N THR A 20 2.69 -4.09 -10.73
CA THR A 20 2.41 -3.16 -9.64
C THR A 20 2.49 -3.83 -8.27
N CYS A 21 3.32 -3.28 -7.39
CA CYS A 21 3.40 -3.67 -5.98
C CYS A 21 2.55 -2.75 -5.11
N LEU A 22 1.71 -3.32 -4.25
CA LEU A 22 1.04 -2.62 -3.16
C LEU A 22 1.80 -2.92 -1.86
N LEU A 23 2.41 -1.89 -1.26
CA LEU A 23 3.10 -1.94 0.02
C LEU A 23 2.23 -1.30 1.12
N PRO A 24 1.62 -2.09 2.00
CA PRO A 24 0.88 -1.57 3.14
C PRO A 24 1.83 -1.11 4.25
N VAL A 25 1.56 0.02 4.87
CA VAL A 25 2.28 0.52 6.05
C VAL A 25 1.26 0.84 7.13
N THR A 26 1.27 0.10 8.25
CA THR A 26 0.26 0.30 9.30
C THR A 26 0.54 1.52 10.16
N GLY A 27 1.81 1.91 10.31
CA GLY A 27 2.18 3.06 11.12
C GLY A 27 2.15 2.81 12.63
N LEU A 28 2.27 1.54 13.05
CA LEU A 28 2.31 1.21 14.47
C LEU A 28 3.68 1.58 15.04
N THR A 29 3.68 2.06 16.28
CA THR A 29 4.90 2.43 17.01
C THR A 29 5.34 1.34 17.99
N GLY A 30 4.43 0.43 18.34
CA GLY A 30 4.63 -0.58 19.38
C GLY A 30 4.12 -0.15 20.76
N ASN A 31 3.59 1.06 20.88
CA ASN A 31 2.98 1.57 22.12
C ASN A 31 1.46 1.35 22.18
N GLU A 32 0.86 0.89 21.09
CA GLU A 32 -0.57 0.67 20.97
C GLU A 32 -1.03 -0.57 21.75
N ASP A 33 -2.23 -0.51 22.31
CA ASP A 33 -2.86 -1.69 22.91
C ASP A 33 -3.38 -2.68 21.84
N PRO A 34 -3.67 -3.95 22.21
CA PRO A 34 -4.12 -4.95 21.24
C PRO A 34 -5.40 -4.59 20.46
N MET A 35 -6.31 -3.80 21.06
CA MET A 35 -7.53 -3.36 20.39
C MET A 35 -7.24 -2.27 19.36
N GLN A 36 -6.34 -1.35 19.69
CA GLN A 36 -5.84 -0.35 18.75
C GLN A 36 -5.13 -1.01 17.56
N VAL A 37 -4.24 -1.99 17.82
CA VAL A 37 -3.55 -2.76 16.77
C VAL A 37 -4.56 -3.45 15.85
N THR A 38 -5.55 -4.14 16.42
CA THR A 38 -6.60 -4.83 15.64
C THR A 38 -7.35 -3.85 14.74
N THR A 39 -7.76 -2.70 15.30
CA THR A 39 -8.50 -1.67 14.57
C THR A 39 -7.71 -1.13 13.38
N VAL A 40 -6.41 -0.85 13.57
CA VAL A 40 -5.54 -0.37 12.48
C VAL A 40 -5.41 -1.42 11.38
N LEU A 41 -5.21 -2.70 11.75
CA LEU A 41 -5.07 -3.80 10.79
C LEU A 41 -6.34 -4.03 9.96
N GLU A 42 -7.51 -4.02 10.60
CA GLU A 42 -8.79 -4.19 9.92
C GLU A 42 -9.08 -3.05 8.96
N ARG A 43 -8.87 -1.80 9.39
CA ARG A 43 -9.12 -0.63 8.54
C ARG A 43 -8.14 -0.57 7.37
N LEU A 44 -6.86 -0.86 7.59
CA LEU A 44 -5.90 -0.92 6.49
C LEU A 44 -6.28 -2.01 5.48
N ARG A 45 -6.76 -3.17 5.94
CA ARG A 45 -7.28 -4.23 5.06
C ARG A 45 -8.44 -3.73 4.21
N ASP A 46 -9.41 -3.04 4.81
CA ASP A 46 -10.59 -2.51 4.08
C ASP A 46 -10.19 -1.51 2.99
N VAL A 47 -9.16 -0.69 3.25
CA VAL A 47 -8.59 0.23 2.25
C VAL A 47 -7.86 -0.53 1.15
N MET A 48 -7.07 -1.55 1.50
CA MET A 48 -6.34 -2.37 0.55
C MET A 48 -7.27 -3.10 -0.43
N GLU A 49 -8.44 -3.57 0.03
CA GLU A 49 -9.43 -4.26 -0.81
C GLU A 49 -9.93 -3.41 -1.99
N ILE A 50 -9.94 -2.07 -1.85
CA ILE A 50 -10.30 -1.12 -2.90
C ILE A 50 -9.35 -1.24 -4.11
N ILE A 51 -8.10 -1.64 -3.85
CA ILE A 51 -7.05 -1.77 -4.87
C ILE A 51 -6.92 -3.24 -5.28
N GLU A 52 -6.93 -4.16 -4.32
CA GLU A 52 -6.65 -5.58 -4.57
C GLU A 52 -7.73 -6.28 -5.39
N ILE A 53 -9.01 -5.97 -5.13
CA ILE A 53 -10.13 -6.65 -5.77
C ILE A 53 -10.30 -6.19 -7.22
N PRO A 54 -10.40 -4.88 -7.54
CA PRO A 54 -10.66 -4.43 -8.90
C PRO A 54 -9.46 -4.64 -9.84
N PHE A 55 -8.24 -4.67 -9.29
CA PHE A 55 -7.00 -4.76 -10.06
C PHE A 55 -6.27 -6.09 -9.86
N LYS A 56 -7.04 -7.14 -9.54
CA LYS A 56 -6.55 -8.52 -9.46
C LYS A 56 -5.90 -8.91 -10.79
N GLY A 57 -4.73 -9.53 -10.71
CA GLY A 57 -3.94 -9.95 -11.88
C GLY A 57 -2.91 -8.92 -12.35
N ARG A 58 -2.94 -7.69 -11.80
CA ARG A 58 -1.92 -6.66 -12.04
C ARG A 58 -1.22 -6.19 -10.76
N VAL A 59 -1.96 -6.16 -9.66
CA VAL A 59 -1.46 -5.75 -8.34
C VAL A 59 -1.12 -6.96 -7.47
N VAL A 60 0.08 -6.94 -6.89
CA VAL A 60 0.52 -7.86 -5.83
C VAL A 60 0.65 -7.12 -4.52
N THR A 61 0.03 -7.66 -3.47
CA THR A 61 0.17 -7.13 -2.12
C THR A 61 1.36 -7.78 -1.43
N TYR A 62 2.29 -6.94 -1.00
CA TYR A 62 3.46 -7.33 -0.22
C TYR A 62 3.14 -7.40 1.28
N PRO A 63 4.02 -8.04 2.09
CA PRO A 63 3.91 -7.96 3.54
C PRO A 63 3.78 -6.50 3.99
N ALA A 64 2.91 -6.27 4.97
CA ALA A 64 2.77 -4.95 5.55
C ALA A 64 4.03 -4.58 6.36
N LEU A 65 4.48 -3.34 6.22
CA LEU A 65 5.42 -2.73 7.14
C LEU A 65 4.65 -2.30 8.38
N HIS A 66 4.71 -3.13 9.41
CA HIS A 66 3.88 -2.92 10.59
C HIS A 66 4.40 -1.79 11.49
N TYR A 67 5.65 -1.95 11.93
CA TYR A 67 6.28 -1.05 12.87
C TYR A 67 7.23 -0.12 12.15
N ILE A 68 7.05 1.17 12.37
CA ILE A 68 7.92 2.22 11.89
C ILE A 68 8.33 3.09 13.07
N ALA A 69 9.58 3.56 13.04
CA ALA A 69 10.04 4.49 14.05
C ALA A 69 9.51 5.90 13.72
N ASP A 70 9.06 6.65 14.72
CA ASP A 70 8.62 8.05 14.55
C ASP A 70 9.69 8.91 13.86
N THR A 71 10.97 8.59 14.12
CA THR A 71 12.10 9.18 13.40
C THR A 71 12.60 8.22 12.34
N GLY A 72 12.72 8.68 11.10
CA GLY A 72 13.27 7.87 10.00
C GLY A 72 12.25 7.00 9.24
N ALA A 73 10.95 7.09 9.56
CA ALA A 73 9.90 6.31 8.90
C ALA A 73 9.91 6.48 7.37
N SER A 74 10.05 7.72 6.90
CA SER A 74 10.10 8.04 5.47
C SER A 74 11.26 7.33 4.78
N GLU A 75 12.45 7.38 5.39
CA GLU A 75 13.67 6.76 4.88
C GLU A 75 13.57 5.23 4.89
N GLN A 76 12.94 4.66 5.92
CA GLN A 76 12.69 3.22 6.00
C GLN A 76 11.75 2.76 4.87
N VAL A 77 10.65 3.47 4.65
CA VAL A 77 9.72 3.19 3.55
C VAL A 77 10.41 3.37 2.21
N GLU A 78 11.15 4.46 2.01
CA GLU A 78 11.89 4.75 0.78
C GLU A 78 12.91 3.66 0.44
N SER A 79 13.67 3.19 1.43
CA SER A 79 14.62 2.08 1.25
C SER A 79 13.93 0.81 0.75
N ILE A 80 12.75 0.48 1.29
CA ILE A 80 11.97 -0.69 0.87
C ILE A 80 11.44 -0.48 -0.56
N VAL A 81 10.85 0.68 -0.85
CA VAL A 81 10.36 1.07 -2.18
C VAL A 81 11.49 0.92 -3.21
N HIS A 82 12.70 1.38 -2.90
CA HIS A 82 13.87 1.28 -3.76
C HIS A 82 14.23 -0.19 -4.09
N GLN A 83 14.24 -1.07 -3.09
CA GLN A 83 14.50 -2.50 -3.30
C GLN A 83 13.40 -3.15 -4.15
N LEU A 84 12.14 -2.77 -3.94
CA LEU A 84 11.02 -3.26 -4.74
C LEU A 84 11.12 -2.80 -6.20
N LYS A 85 11.51 -1.54 -6.47
CA LYS A 85 11.78 -1.08 -7.85
C LYS A 85 12.89 -1.92 -8.49
N LYS A 86 14.00 -2.12 -7.77
CA LYS A 86 15.13 -2.94 -8.25
C LYS A 86 14.75 -4.40 -8.52
N SER A 87 13.76 -4.94 -7.82
CA SER A 87 13.25 -6.30 -8.05
C SER A 87 12.45 -6.45 -9.36
N GLY A 88 12.05 -5.33 -9.97
CA GLY A 88 11.46 -5.26 -11.30
C GLY A 88 10.00 -4.81 -11.32
N PHE A 89 9.44 -4.31 -10.20
CA PHE A 89 8.12 -3.66 -10.25
C PHE A 89 8.18 -2.36 -11.02
N ARG A 90 7.26 -2.21 -11.97
CA ARG A 90 7.12 -0.97 -12.73
C ARG A 90 6.50 0.12 -11.86
N TYR A 91 5.49 -0.24 -11.07
CA TYR A 91 4.78 0.69 -10.21
C TYR A 91 4.77 0.22 -8.75
N ILE A 92 4.87 1.17 -7.83
CA ILE A 92 4.77 0.96 -6.39
C ILE A 92 3.73 1.91 -5.84
N ILE A 93 2.74 1.32 -5.17
CA ILE A 93 1.71 2.01 -4.42
C ILE A 93 2.01 1.77 -2.94
N VAL A 94 2.26 2.85 -2.20
CA VAL A 94 2.31 2.82 -0.74
C VAL A 94 0.94 3.20 -0.21
N VAL A 95 0.35 2.36 0.65
CA VAL A 95 -0.92 2.65 1.30
C VAL A 95 -0.75 2.66 2.80
N THR A 96 -1.25 3.70 3.46
CA THR A 96 -1.09 3.87 4.90
C THR A 96 -2.24 4.66 5.52
N MET A 97 -2.44 4.46 6.81
CA MET A 97 -3.33 5.29 7.64
C MET A 97 -2.55 6.21 8.59
N HIS A 98 -1.22 6.27 8.46
CA HIS A 98 -0.39 7.16 9.25
C HIS A 98 -0.44 8.56 8.64
N SER A 99 -1.07 9.52 9.33
CA SER A 99 -1.36 10.86 8.79
C SER A 99 -0.11 11.65 8.41
N GLU A 100 0.97 11.51 9.19
CA GLU A 100 2.25 12.19 8.91
C GLU A 100 2.94 11.66 7.64
N ALA A 101 2.46 10.53 7.11
CA ALA A 101 2.99 9.93 5.89
C ALA A 101 2.77 10.77 4.64
N ILE A 102 1.92 11.81 4.68
CA ILE A 102 1.67 12.70 3.54
C ILE A 102 2.97 13.30 2.96
N HIS A 103 4.03 13.36 3.77
CA HIS A 103 5.35 13.86 3.38
C HIS A 103 6.34 12.77 2.92
N TRP A 104 5.97 11.49 2.95
CA TRP A 104 6.87 10.36 2.63
C TRP A 104 7.00 10.09 1.12
N LYS A 105 6.39 10.89 0.25
CA LYS A 105 6.42 10.64 -1.18
C LYS A 105 7.85 10.85 -1.72
N SER A 106 8.50 9.75 -2.10
CA SER A 106 9.79 9.76 -2.80
C SER A 106 9.61 9.72 -4.32
N ALA A 107 10.70 9.95 -5.06
CA ALA A 107 10.71 9.87 -6.53
C ALA A 107 10.35 8.48 -7.08
N GLU A 108 10.64 7.43 -6.31
CA GLU A 108 10.36 6.04 -6.68
C GLU A 108 8.99 5.54 -6.18
N THR A 109 8.30 6.33 -5.37
CA THR A 109 6.93 6.06 -4.92
C THR A 109 5.95 6.64 -5.94
N ASP A 110 5.47 5.81 -6.87
CA ASP A 110 4.62 6.31 -7.96
C ASP A 110 3.27 6.81 -7.46
N LEU A 111 2.72 6.14 -6.43
CA LEU A 111 1.50 6.56 -5.76
C LEU A 111 1.61 6.34 -4.25
N LEU A 112 1.27 7.39 -3.48
CA LEU A 112 1.15 7.35 -2.03
C LEU A 112 -0.31 7.62 -1.68
N ILE A 113 -0.94 6.69 -1.00
CA ILE A 113 -2.33 6.78 -0.51
C ILE A 113 -2.26 6.87 1.00
N VAL A 114 -2.54 8.06 1.53
CA VAL A 114 -2.71 8.29 2.96
C VAL A 114 -4.19 8.43 3.23
N VAL A 115 -4.73 7.55 4.08
CA VAL A 115 -6.14 7.58 4.47
C VAL A 115 -6.23 8.07 5.90
N ASP A 116 -6.85 9.24 6.07
CA ASP A 116 -7.22 9.73 7.39
C ASP A 116 -8.40 8.90 7.94
N ILE A 117 -8.29 8.51 9.20
CA ILE A 117 -9.21 7.56 9.83
C ILE A 117 -10.55 8.19 10.21
N GLU A 118 -10.54 9.47 10.57
CA GLU A 118 -11.73 10.24 10.88
C GLU A 118 -12.52 10.45 9.58
N GLN A 119 -11.83 10.87 8.52
CA GLN A 119 -12.43 11.03 7.19
C GLN A 119 -12.95 9.71 6.61
N TRP A 120 -12.22 8.61 6.81
CA TRP A 120 -12.66 7.28 6.36
C TRP A 120 -14.01 6.88 6.96
N THR A 121 -14.23 7.21 8.23
CA THR A 121 -15.47 6.87 8.95
C THR A 121 -16.66 7.65 8.40
N GLU A 122 -16.46 8.90 7.99
CA GLU A 122 -17.53 9.78 7.52
C GLU A 122 -17.77 9.71 6.00
N GLN A 123 -16.73 9.46 5.20
CA GLN A 123 -16.73 9.68 3.75
C GLN A 123 -16.16 8.50 2.95
N SER A 124 -16.32 7.27 3.45
CA SER A 124 -15.73 6.06 2.87
C SER A 124 -16.01 5.88 1.36
N GLU A 125 -17.22 6.16 0.88
CA GLU A 125 -17.56 6.04 -0.55
C GLU A 125 -16.78 7.02 -1.44
N ALA A 126 -16.66 8.28 -1.00
CA ALA A 126 -15.91 9.30 -1.73
C ALA A 126 -14.41 8.97 -1.76
N ILE A 127 -13.85 8.51 -0.63
CA ILE A 127 -12.45 8.08 -0.53
C ILE A 127 -12.20 6.86 -1.43
N ARG A 128 -13.10 5.87 -1.44
CA ARG A 128 -13.03 4.69 -2.32
C ARG A 128 -12.97 5.09 -3.79
N ALA A 129 -13.85 6.00 -4.22
CA ALA A 129 -13.86 6.52 -5.59
C ALA A 129 -12.56 7.28 -5.91
N GLY A 130 -12.08 8.10 -4.98
CA GLY A 130 -10.82 8.84 -5.11
C GLY A 130 -9.59 7.94 -5.24
N ILE A 131 -9.48 6.89 -4.43
CA ILE A 131 -8.41 5.88 -4.51
C ILE A 131 -8.46 5.18 -5.86
N SER A 132 -9.64 4.70 -6.26
CA SER A 132 -9.81 3.98 -7.53
C SER A 132 -9.39 4.82 -8.72
N LYS A 133 -9.75 6.12 -8.72
CA LYS A 133 -9.36 7.08 -9.76
C LYS A 133 -7.84 7.29 -9.80
N GLN A 134 -7.19 7.49 -8.66
CA GLN A 134 -5.74 7.70 -8.59
C GLN A 134 -4.98 6.47 -9.11
N VAL A 135 -5.41 5.26 -8.74
CA VAL A 135 -4.80 4.02 -9.22
C VAL A 135 -5.00 3.83 -10.72
N GLN A 136 -6.16 4.19 -11.27
CA GLN A 136 -6.38 4.15 -12.72
C GLN A 136 -5.47 5.15 -13.46
N GLN A 137 -5.32 6.38 -12.93
CA GLN A 137 -4.48 7.42 -13.52
C GLN A 137 -3.00 7.06 -13.52
N LEU A 138 -2.54 6.24 -12.57
CA LEU A 138 -1.18 5.71 -12.53
C LEU A 138 -0.82 4.94 -13.81
N TRP A 139 -1.78 4.21 -14.38
CA TRP A 139 -1.55 3.38 -15.56
C TRP A 139 -2.03 3.99 -16.86
N TYR A 140 -3.03 4.86 -16.79
CA TYR A 140 -3.62 5.57 -17.92
C TYR A 140 -3.61 7.08 -17.63
N PRO A 141 -2.43 7.71 -17.66
CA PRO A 141 -2.34 9.16 -17.51
C PRO A 141 -3.10 9.82 -18.69
N VAL A 142 -4.07 10.67 -18.35
CA VAL A 142 -4.89 11.44 -19.30
C VAL A 142 -4.09 12.64 -19.82
#